data_AF-A0A2T6CIF6-F1
#
_entry.id   AF-A0A2T6CIF6-F1
#
_cell.length_a   1.000
_cell.length_b   1.000
_cell.length_c   1.000
_cell.angle_alpha   90.00
_cell.angle_beta   90.00
_cell.angle_gamma   90.00
#
_symmetry.space_group_name_H-M   'P 1'
#
loop_
_entity.id
_entity.type
_entity.pdbx_description
1 polymer ?
#
loop_
_entity_poly.entity_id
_entity_poly.type
_entity_poly.pdbx_seq_one_letter_code
_entity_poly.pdbx_strand_id
1 'polypeptide(L)' 'MTEGSKSYIDRDGDALELDDAWVSSAKRGRPTMPASVRKKRVNLMLDPDVVDGLKAHGNMSAEVNSILRRALGL' A
#
# COMPACT_ATOMS: atom_id res chain seq x y z
N MET A 1 27.94 16.27 2.34
CA MET A 1 28.64 14.97 2.48
C MET A 1 27.57 13.98 2.90
N THR A 2 27.21 13.04 2.05
CA THR A 2 26.04 12.16 2.26
C THR A 2 26.47 11.01 3.17
N GLU A 3 26.23 11.13 4.48
CA GLU A 3 26.49 10.06 5.44
C GLU A 3 25.66 8.83 5.08
N GLY A 4 26.35 7.75 4.69
CA GLY A 4 25.72 6.48 4.33
C GLY A 4 24.93 5.94 5.51
N SER A 5 23.64 5.65 5.28
CA SER A 5 22.81 5.02 6.31
C SER A 5 23.44 3.70 6.74
N LYS A 6 23.75 3.55 8.04
CA LYS A 6 24.15 2.28 8.63
C LYS A 6 23.10 1.22 8.27
N SER A 7 23.52 0.15 7.59
CA SER A 7 22.65 -1.02 7.33
C SER A 7 22.45 -1.78 8.62
N TYR A 8 21.20 -2.10 8.96
CA TYR A 8 20.83 -2.96 10.10
C TYR A 8 20.59 -4.41 9.66
N ILE A 9 21.08 -4.76 8.47
CA ILE A 9 21.08 -6.13 7.94
C ILE A 9 22.53 -6.49 7.65
N ASP A 10 22.96 -7.65 8.15
CA ASP A 10 24.30 -8.18 7.92
C ASP A 10 24.46 -8.83 6.54
N ARG A 11 25.60 -9.49 6.33
CA ARG A 11 25.93 -10.11 5.03
C ARG A 11 25.18 -11.41 4.77
N ASP A 12 24.70 -12.05 5.84
CA ASP A 12 23.96 -13.29 5.82
C ASP A 12 22.43 -13.03 5.77
N GLY A 13 22.02 -11.76 5.93
CA GLY A 13 20.65 -11.30 5.84
C GLY A 13 19.96 -11.18 7.20
N ASP A 14 20.69 -11.37 8.29
CA ASP A 14 20.16 -11.30 9.64
C ASP A 14 20.06 -9.86 10.13
N ALA A 15 19.07 -9.62 10.99
CA ALA A 15 18.82 -8.32 11.58
C ALA A 15 19.81 -8.05 12.72
N LEU A 16 20.50 -6.91 12.68
CA LEU A 16 21.37 -6.44 13.74
C LEU A 16 20.57 -5.85 14.91
N GLU A 17 21.17 -5.87 16.10
CA GLU A 17 20.66 -5.19 17.30
C GLU A 17 20.37 -3.71 17.04
N LEU A 18 19.21 -3.24 17.52
CA LEU A 18 18.73 -1.87 17.33
C LEU A 18 19.35 -0.98 18.41
N ASP A 19 20.16 0.00 18.01
CA ASP A 19 20.80 0.94 18.91
C ASP A 19 19.99 2.24 19.09
N ASP A 20 20.44 3.10 20.00
CA ASP A 20 19.78 4.38 20.30
C ASP A 20 19.67 5.30 19.07
N ALA A 21 20.59 5.19 18.10
CA ALA A 21 20.55 5.98 16.87
C ALA A 21 19.45 5.48 15.92
N TRP A 22 19.20 4.17 15.87
CA TRP A 22 18.04 3.61 15.18
C TRP A 22 16.73 4.10 15.82
N VAL A 23 16.62 4.02 17.15
CA VAL A 23 15.41 4.45 17.87
C VAL A 23 15.12 5.94 17.67
N SER A 24 16.15 6.78 17.70
CA SER A 24 16.04 8.23 17.46
C SER A 24 15.54 8.57 16.06
N SER A 25 15.91 7.77 15.05
CA SER A 25 15.53 7.98 13.65
C SER A 25 14.27 7.19 13.22
N ALA A 26 13.79 6.28 14.06
CA ALA A 26 12.63 5.45 13.78
C ALA A 26 11.34 6.29 13.66
N LYS A 27 10.68 6.20 12.50
CA LYS A 27 9.36 6.82 12.30
C LYS A 27 8.28 5.87 12.81
N ARG A 28 7.48 6.35 13.76
CA ARG A 28 6.32 5.61 14.27
C ARG A 28 5.25 5.49 13.17
N GLY A 29 4.61 4.32 13.11
CA GLY A 29 3.49 4.03 12.21
C GLY A 29 3.80 2.93 11.19
N ARG A 30 2.75 2.40 10.55
CA ARG A 30 2.91 1.39 9.49
C ARG A 30 3.75 2.01 8.35
N PRO A 31 4.77 1.30 7.83
CA PRO A 31 5.50 1.74 6.65
C PRO A 31 4.52 2.18 5.57
N THR A 32 4.78 3.34 4.97
CA THR A 32 3.89 3.85 3.92
C THR A 32 3.90 2.87 2.76
N MET A 33 2.71 2.48 2.29
CA MET A 33 2.60 1.54 1.17
C MET A 33 3.47 2.00 -0.01
N PRO A 34 4.23 1.08 -0.64
CA PRO A 34 5.01 1.39 -1.83
C PRO A 34 4.11 2.01 -2.90
N ALA A 35 4.62 3.00 -3.63
CA ALA A 35 3.82 3.74 -4.62
C ALA A 35 3.22 2.83 -5.69
N SER A 36 3.90 1.73 -6.03
CA SER A 36 3.43 0.71 -6.99
C SER A 36 2.16 -0.03 -6.56
N VAL A 37 1.88 -0.10 -5.26
CA VAL A 37 0.70 -0.78 -4.70
C VAL A 37 -0.42 0.20 -4.31
N ARG A 38 -0.21 1.51 -4.49
CA ARG A 38 -1.22 2.52 -4.16
C ARG A 38 -2.28 2.58 -5.24
N LYS A 39 -3.54 2.42 -4.83
CA LYS A 39 -4.70 2.69 -5.70
C LYS A 39 -4.73 4.18 -6.07
N LYS A 40 -5.04 4.49 -7.32
CA LYS A 40 -5.30 5.87 -7.77
C LYS A 40 -6.76 6.23 -7.47
N ARG A 41 -7.01 7.42 -6.92
CA ARG A 41 -8.37 7.93 -6.73
C ARG A 41 -8.89 8.44 -8.07
N VAL A 42 -10.04 7.93 -8.50
CA VAL A 42 -10.76 8.36 -9.70
C VAL A 42 -12.17 8.73 -9.28
N ASN A 43 -12.72 9.80 -9.86
CA ASN A 43 -14.12 10.19 -9.63
C ASN A 43 -14.96 9.75 -10.82
N LEU A 44 -15.97 8.92 -10.59
CA LEU A 44 -16.87 8.38 -11.60
C LEU A 44 -18.29 8.44 -11.05
N MET A 45 -19.25 8.83 -11.88
CA MET A 45 -20.67 8.72 -11.56
C MET A 45 -21.18 7.37 -12.09
N LEU A 46 -21.79 6.59 -11.20
CA LEU A 46 -22.41 5.31 -11.51
C LEU A 46 -23.91 5.44 -11.32
N ASP A 47 -24.67 4.62 -12.05
CA ASP A 47 -26.12 4.56 -11.89
C ASP A 47 -26.50 4.09 -10.46
N PRO A 48 -27.63 4.58 -9.90
CA PRO A 48 -28.00 4.30 -8.51
C PRO A 48 -28.13 2.81 -8.17
N ASP A 49 -28.70 2.02 -9.08
CA ASP A 49 -28.86 0.57 -8.96
C ASP A 49 -27.52 -0.17 -8.93
N VAL A 50 -26.55 0.28 -9.73
CA VAL A 50 -25.17 -0.24 -9.74
C VAL A 50 -24.50 0.05 -8.39
N VAL A 51 -24.66 1.26 -7.84
CA VAL A 51 -24.11 1.61 -6.53
C VAL A 51 -24.71 0.75 -5.42
N ASP A 52 -26.02 0.51 -5.47
CA ASP A 52 -26.70 -0.30 -4.46
C ASP A 52 -26.34 -1.79 -4.57
N GLY A 53 -26.18 -2.31 -5.78
CA GLY A 53 -25.61 -3.64 -6.02
C GLY A 53 -24.19 -3.77 -5.48
N LEU A 54 -23.32 -2.78 -5.73
CA LEU A 54 -21.94 -2.78 -5.22
C LEU A 54 -21.86 -2.71 -3.69
N LYS A 55 -22.77 -1.98 -3.04
CA LYS A 55 -22.85 -1.92 -1.57
C LYS A 55 -23.24 -3.27 -0.96
N ALA A 56 -24.11 -4.03 -1.62
CA ALA A 56 -24.55 -5.34 -1.13
C ALA A 56 -23.40 -6.38 -1.08
N HIS A 57 -22.41 -6.25 -1.96
CA HIS A 57 -21.22 -7.13 -2.00
C HIS A 57 -20.11 -6.75 -1.01
N GLY A 58 -20.27 -5.65 -0.27
CA GLY A 58 -19.32 -5.21 0.75
C GLY A 58 -18.22 -4.28 0.21
N ASN A 59 -17.03 -4.80 -0.07
CA ASN A 59 -15.89 -3.96 -0.48
C ASN A 59 -16.01 -3.49 -1.94
N MET A 60 -16.75 -2.40 -2.14
CA MET A 60 -17.00 -1.78 -3.45
C MET A 60 -15.73 -1.58 -4.28
N SER A 61 -14.63 -1.12 -3.66
CA SER A 61 -13.38 -0.87 -4.39
C SER A 61 -12.69 -2.16 -4.85
N ALA A 62 -12.85 -3.27 -4.13
CA ALA A 62 -12.31 -4.55 -4.57
C ALA A 62 -13.15 -5.10 -5.74
N GLU A 63 -14.47 -5.04 -5.61
CA GLU A 63 -15.40 -5.54 -6.62
C GLU A 63 -15.30 -4.77 -7.94
N VAL A 64 -15.32 -3.43 -7.87
CA VAL A 64 -15.15 -2.57 -9.06
C VAL A 64 -13.81 -2.85 -9.76
N ASN A 65 -12.72 -3.00 -9.01
CA ASN A 65 -11.43 -3.34 -9.62
C ASN A 65 -11.43 -4.73 -10.25
N SER A 66 -12.10 -5.72 -9.66
CA SER A 66 -12.23 -7.07 -10.21
C SER A 66 -13.01 -7.06 -11.53
N ILE A 67 -14.15 -6.36 -11.56
CA ILE A 67 -14.98 -6.23 -12.76
C ILE A 67 -14.22 -5.49 -13.86
N LEU A 68 -13.59 -4.35 -13.54
CA LEU A 68 -12.81 -3.57 -14.51
C LEU A 68 -11.61 -4.34 -15.04
N ARG A 69 -10.90 -5.10 -14.20
CA ARG A 69 -9.80 -5.97 -14.65
C ARG A 69 -10.28 -7.03 -15.64
N ARG A 70 -11.37 -7.73 -15.31
CA ARG A 70 -11.98 -8.72 -16.22
C ARG A 70 -12.42 -8.08 -17.55
N ALA A 71 -13.04 -6.91 -17.50
CA ALA A 71 -13.49 -6.19 -18.70
C ALA A 71 -12.33 -5.66 -19.56
N LEU A 72 -11.20 -5.29 -18.95
CA LEU A 72 -10.01 -4.75 -19.62
C LEU A 72 -8.96 -5.82 -19.96
N GLY A 73 -9.15 -7.07 -19.53
CA GLY A 73 -8.17 -8.15 -19.70
C GLY A 73 -6.88 -7.99 -18.88
N LEU A 74 -6.99 -7.43 -17.67
CA LEU A 74 -5.89 -7.13 -16.73
C LEU A 74 -5.87 -8.01 -15.47
#